data_AF-A0A7I4Y1F9-F1
#
_entry.id   AF-A0A7I4Y1F9-F1
#
_cell.length_a   1.000
_cell.length_b   1.000
_cell.length_c   1.000
_cell.angle_alpha   90.00
_cell.angle_beta   90.00
_cell.angle_gamma   90.00
#
_symmetry.space_group_name_H-M   'P 1'
#
loop_
_entity.id
_entity.type
_entity.pdbx_description
1 polymer ?
#
loop_
_entity_poly.entity_id
_entity_poly.type
_entity_poly.pdbx_seq_one_letter_code
_entity_poly.pdbx_strand_id
1 'polypeptide(L)'
;MRLQGSREAAASLNCTVNTDCVCQPAENKINCACTDTPITDVFDNEIQNRFPVRRPWITFKPSEHDPTTATAHVPTFTTAEFIILTKGRFNKVVTDVTNSVCRVNNAIAKGCYQCSQGAESKVVCTSDGHHTMASIRCDDTYFTVPCSPEGVESTLRFMHTLARLRKICDVNCGPTTTTFEITGILQ
;
A
#
# COMPACT_ATOMS: atom_id res chain seq x y z
N MET A 1 -3.68 25.02 -1.08
CA MET A 1 -3.41 25.66 -2.39
C MET A 1 -3.88 24.74 -3.52
N ARG A 2 -4.88 25.14 -4.33
CA ARG A 2 -5.26 24.47 -5.58
C ARG A 2 -4.83 25.39 -6.72
N LEU A 3 -4.03 24.89 -7.66
CA LEU A 3 -3.67 25.61 -8.88
C LEU A 3 -4.58 25.12 -10.00
N GLN A 4 -5.37 26.02 -10.60
CA GLN A 4 -6.12 25.76 -11.82
C GLN A 4 -5.52 26.60 -12.95
N GLY A 5 -4.95 25.94 -13.98
CA GLY A 5 -4.33 26.59 -15.14
C GLY A 5 -3.28 25.72 -15.85
N SER A 6 -2.82 26.14 -17.02
CA SER A 6 -1.66 25.53 -17.69
C SER A 6 -0.35 25.91 -16.99
N ARG A 7 0.76 25.24 -17.34
CA ARG A 7 2.08 25.57 -16.79
C ARG A 7 2.45 27.04 -17.06
N GLU A 8 2.11 27.55 -18.24
CA GLU A 8 2.37 28.93 -18.67
C GLU A 8 1.51 29.92 -17.88
N ALA A 9 0.26 29.56 -17.58
CA ALA A 9 -0.63 30.36 -16.74
C ALA A 9 -0.11 30.45 -15.30
N ALA A 10 0.40 29.35 -14.75
CA ALA A 10 1.03 29.35 -13.43
C ALA A 10 2.31 30.20 -13.41
N ALA A 11 3.16 30.09 -14.44
CA ALA A 11 4.39 30.88 -14.57
C ALA A 11 4.11 32.39 -14.70
N SER A 12 2.96 32.77 -15.27
CA SER A 12 2.51 34.16 -15.39
C SER A 12 1.59 34.62 -14.25
N LEU A 13 1.44 33.81 -13.20
CA LEU A 13 0.53 34.05 -12.06
C LEU A 13 -0.93 34.29 -12.50
N ASN A 14 -1.30 33.87 -13.71
CA ASN A 14 -2.65 33.92 -14.24
C ASN A 14 -3.41 32.63 -13.92
N CYS A 15 -3.37 32.23 -12.65
CA CYS A 15 -4.01 31.03 -12.16
C CYS A 15 -4.74 31.33 -10.85
N THR A 16 -5.76 30.55 -10.54
CA THR A 16 -6.47 30.72 -9.26
C THR A 16 -5.64 30.08 -8.16
N VAL A 17 -5.29 30.85 -7.15
CA VAL A 17 -4.62 30.38 -5.93
C VAL A 17 -5.48 30.79 -4.74
N ASN A 18 -5.90 29.80 -3.95
CA ASN A 18 -6.55 30.06 -2.66
C ASN A 18 -5.49 29.98 -1.55
N THR A 19 -5.06 31.13 -1.05
CA THR A 19 -4.10 31.30 0.05
C THR A 19 -4.81 31.82 1.29
N ASP A 20 -4.43 31.29 2.45
CA ASP A 20 -4.87 31.82 3.74
C ASP A 20 -4.04 33.07 4.07
N CYS A 21 -4.64 34.24 3.81
CA CYS A 21 -4.04 35.55 4.10
C CYS A 21 -4.82 36.26 5.21
N VAL A 22 -4.11 36.77 6.20
CA VAL A 22 -4.65 37.67 7.23
C VAL A 22 -4.17 39.07 6.93
N CYS A 23 -5.10 39.98 6.62
CA CYS A 23 -4.80 41.37 6.35
C CYS A 23 -5.20 42.25 7.54
N GLN A 24 -4.24 43.03 8.03
CA GLN A 24 -4.47 44.01 9.10
C GLN A 24 -4.34 45.43 8.54
N PRO A 25 -5.33 46.31 8.80
CA PRO A 25 -5.23 47.70 8.43
C PRO A 25 -4.19 48.41 9.32
N ALA A 26 -3.36 49.26 8.73
CA ALA A 26 -2.52 50.25 9.40
C ALA A 26 -2.84 51.65 8.84
N GLU A 27 -2.50 52.71 9.58
CA GLU A 27 -2.97 54.09 9.32
C GLU A 27 -2.91 54.53 7.85
N ASN A 28 -1.85 54.18 7.13
CA ASN A 28 -1.68 54.54 5.71
C ASN A 28 -1.33 53.34 4.81
N LYS A 29 -1.36 52.10 5.33
CA LYS A 29 -0.94 50.88 4.61
C LYS A 29 -1.75 49.67 5.07
N ILE A 30 -1.92 48.68 4.21
CA ILE A 30 -2.50 47.39 4.59
C ILE A 30 -1.35 46.38 4.60
N ASN A 31 -1.22 45.65 5.71
CA ASN A 31 -0.26 44.57 5.84
C ASN A 31 -1.00 43.25 5.75
N CYS A 32 -0.79 42.50 4.67
CA CYS A 32 -1.30 41.15 4.50
C CYS A 32 -0.18 40.15 4.76
N ALA A 33 -0.40 39.23 5.70
CA ALA A 33 0.45 38.08 5.92
C ALA A 33 -0.25 36.85 5.33
N CYS A 34 0.34 36.27 4.29
CA CYS A 34 -0.14 35.06 3.64
C CYS A 34 0.66 33.85 4.07
N THR A 35 -0.01 32.73 4.27
CA THR A 35 0.67 31.45 4.52
C THR A 35 1.10 30.85 3.19
N ASP A 36 2.35 31.05 2.82
CA ASP A 36 2.94 30.40 1.66
C ASP A 36 3.46 29.03 2.07
N THR A 37 2.78 27.97 1.60
CA THR A 37 3.31 26.61 1.73
C THR A 37 4.08 26.27 0.45
N PRO A 38 5.41 26.13 0.50
CA PRO A 38 6.19 25.73 -0.67
C PRO A 38 5.79 24.30 -1.05
N ILE A 39 4.96 24.16 -2.09
CA ILE A 39 4.46 22.86 -2.56
C ILE A 39 5.63 21.94 -2.96
N THR A 40 6.69 22.52 -3.51
CA THR A 40 7.93 21.81 -3.87
C THR A 40 8.50 21.07 -2.67
N ASP A 41 8.50 21.67 -1.49
CA ASP A 41 9.09 21.08 -0.28
C ASP A 41 8.32 19.83 0.18
N VAL A 42 7.02 19.76 -0.11
CA VAL A 42 6.19 18.58 0.17
C VAL A 42 6.60 17.36 -0.68
N PHE A 43 7.24 17.58 -1.83
CA PHE A 43 7.75 16.50 -2.68
C PHE A 43 9.28 16.37 -2.57
N ASP A 44 9.99 17.46 -2.30
CA ASP A 44 11.44 17.50 -2.23
C ASP A 44 11.95 17.16 -0.83
N ASN A 45 11.38 17.69 0.24
CA ASN A 45 11.92 17.44 1.59
C ASN A 45 11.28 16.20 2.23
N GLU A 46 10.04 15.88 1.87
CA GLU A 46 9.30 14.74 2.41
C GLU A 46 9.53 13.47 1.58
N ILE A 47 10.53 12.67 1.96
CA ILE A 47 10.89 11.42 1.27
C ILE A 47 9.68 10.48 1.13
N GLN A 48 8.75 10.47 2.10
CA GLN A 48 7.52 9.67 2.08
C GLN A 48 6.55 9.99 0.93
N ASN A 49 6.70 11.15 0.29
CA ASN A 49 5.86 11.63 -0.81
C ASN A 49 6.55 11.51 -2.17
N ARG A 50 7.82 11.08 -2.19
CA ARG A 50 8.54 10.77 -3.42
C ARG A 50 8.17 9.37 -3.91
N PHE A 51 8.16 9.20 -5.22
CA PHE A 51 7.98 7.87 -5.79
C PHE A 51 9.16 6.94 -5.42
N PRO A 52 8.90 5.65 -5.15
CA PRO A 52 7.57 5.04 -5.01
C PRO A 52 6.89 5.44 -3.69
N VAL A 53 5.68 5.99 -3.76
CA VAL A 53 4.91 6.38 -2.58
C VAL A 53 4.28 5.13 -1.99
N ARG A 54 4.88 4.62 -0.91
CA ARG A 54 4.46 3.40 -0.23
C ARG A 54 3.52 3.75 0.91
N ARG A 55 2.40 3.04 0.96
CA ARG A 55 1.45 2.99 2.07
C ARG A 55 1.12 1.51 2.30
N PRO A 56 0.60 1.11 3.47
CA PRO A 56 0.30 -0.29 3.72
C PRO A 56 -0.70 -0.91 2.75
N TRP A 57 -1.73 -0.16 2.36
CA TRP A 57 -2.81 -0.63 1.47
C TRP A 57 -2.57 -0.35 -0.02
N ILE A 58 -1.58 0.48 -0.39
CA ILE A 58 -1.35 0.87 -1.78
C ILE A 58 0.07 1.36 -1.99
N THR A 59 0.64 1.08 -3.15
CA THR A 59 1.91 1.68 -3.59
C THR A 59 1.68 2.39 -4.91
N PHE A 60 2.03 3.67 -4.96
CA PHE A 60 2.07 4.40 -6.23
C PHE A 60 3.49 4.39 -6.79
N LYS A 61 3.60 4.15 -8.09
CA LYS A 61 4.87 4.19 -8.83
C LYS A 61 4.66 4.92 -10.16
N PRO A 62 5.71 5.49 -10.78
CA PRO A 62 5.63 5.91 -12.17
C PRO A 62 5.24 4.70 -13.04
N SER A 63 4.39 4.92 -14.04
CA SER A 63 4.05 3.87 -14.99
C SER A 63 5.29 3.49 -15.80
N GLU A 64 5.49 2.20 -16.02
CA GLU A 64 6.63 1.68 -16.81
C GLU A 64 6.55 2.13 -18.27
N HIS A 65 5.34 2.37 -18.78
CA HIS A 65 5.11 2.78 -20.17
C HIS A 65 5.13 4.31 -20.36
N ASP A 66 4.76 5.07 -19.32
CA ASP A 66 4.71 6.53 -19.38
C ASP A 66 5.05 7.15 -18.01
N PRO A 67 6.26 7.72 -17.83
CA PRO A 67 6.70 8.26 -16.56
C PRO A 67 5.91 9.51 -16.12
N THR A 68 5.06 10.09 -16.99
CA THR A 68 4.16 11.20 -16.63
C THR A 68 2.89 10.71 -15.94
N THR A 69 2.64 9.40 -15.95
CA THR A 69 1.48 8.77 -15.31
C THR A 69 1.90 7.93 -14.11
N ALA A 70 0.98 7.74 -13.16
CA ALA A 70 1.21 6.94 -11.97
C ALA A 70 0.36 5.67 -11.98
N THR A 71 0.96 4.55 -11.63
CA THR A 71 0.30 3.25 -11.44
C THR A 71 0.13 2.96 -9.96
N ALA A 72 -1.06 2.51 -9.57
CA ALA A 72 -1.39 2.05 -8.24
C ALA A 72 -1.28 0.52 -8.15
N HIS A 73 -0.51 0.02 -7.18
CA HIS A 73 -0.42 -1.38 -6.84
C HIS A 73 -1.02 -1.63 -5.46
N VAL A 74 -2.09 -2.41 -5.38
CA VAL A 74 -2.77 -2.77 -4.13
C VAL A 74 -2.32 -4.18 -3.71
N PRO A 75 -1.55 -4.33 -2.62
CA PRO A 75 -0.97 -5.61 -2.22
C PRO A 75 -1.93 -6.50 -1.39
N THR A 76 -3.05 -5.95 -0.91
CA THR A 76 -4.06 -6.66 -0.12
C THR A 76 -5.23 -7.07 -1.01
N PHE A 77 -6.00 -8.06 -0.58
CA PHE A 77 -7.25 -8.42 -1.27
C PHE A 77 -8.18 -7.21 -1.37
N THR A 78 -8.56 -6.84 -2.58
CA THR A 78 -9.71 -5.97 -2.84
C THR A 78 -10.93 -6.84 -3.09
N THR A 79 -12.10 -6.37 -2.66
CA THR A 79 -13.37 -6.99 -3.07
C THR A 79 -13.55 -6.75 -4.56
N ALA A 80 -13.37 -7.80 -5.37
CA ALA A 80 -13.60 -7.78 -6.81
C ALA A 80 -14.66 -8.82 -7.15
N GLU A 81 -15.68 -8.39 -7.90
CA GLU A 81 -16.69 -9.30 -8.43
C GLU A 81 -16.36 -9.61 -9.89
N PHE A 82 -16.26 -10.91 -10.21
CA PHE A 82 -16.01 -11.38 -11.57
C PHE A 82 -17.24 -12.14 -12.06
N ILE A 83 -17.85 -11.64 -13.15
CA ILE A 83 -18.93 -12.34 -13.84
C ILE A 83 -18.35 -13.02 -15.08
N ILE A 84 -18.24 -14.35 -15.03
CA ILE A 84 -17.72 -15.16 -16.14
C ILE A 84 -18.91 -15.71 -16.93
N LEU A 85 -19.08 -15.23 -18.17
CA LEU A 85 -20.06 -15.79 -19.11
C LEU A 85 -19.39 -16.76 -20.08
N THR A 86 -19.75 -18.04 -20.00
CA THR A 86 -19.26 -19.08 -20.91
C THR A 86 -20.33 -19.49 -21.90
N LYS A 87 -20.04 -19.45 -23.21
CA LYS A 87 -20.99 -19.79 -24.29
C LYS A 87 -21.08 -21.30 -24.60
N GLY A 88 -20.37 -22.17 -23.87
CA GLY A 88 -20.30 -23.61 -24.13
C GLY A 88 -20.87 -24.46 -22.98
N ARG A 89 -21.27 -25.70 -23.29
CA ARG A 89 -21.58 -26.72 -22.27
C ARG A 89 -20.29 -27.43 -21.87
N PHE A 90 -19.97 -27.44 -20.59
CA PHE A 90 -18.86 -28.23 -20.06
C PHE A 90 -19.30 -29.70 -19.95
N ASN A 91 -18.75 -30.57 -20.79
CA ASN A 91 -19.07 -32.00 -20.78
C ASN A 91 -18.34 -32.79 -19.68
N LYS A 92 -17.28 -32.20 -19.11
CA LYS A 92 -16.47 -32.79 -18.03
C LYS A 92 -15.83 -31.67 -17.23
N VAL A 93 -16.01 -31.69 -15.91
CA VAL A 93 -15.27 -30.84 -14.97
C VAL A 93 -14.23 -31.74 -14.31
N VAL A 94 -12.95 -31.41 -14.46
CA VAL A 94 -11.86 -32.08 -13.74
C VAL A 94 -11.41 -31.13 -12.65
N THR A 95 -11.65 -31.49 -11.40
CA THR A 95 -11.17 -30.76 -10.23
C THR A 95 -9.83 -31.35 -9.80
N ASP A 96 -8.78 -30.54 -9.90
CA ASP A 96 -7.48 -30.88 -9.32
C ASP A 96 -7.37 -30.17 -7.97
N VAL A 97 -7.40 -30.95 -6.88
CA VAL A 97 -7.33 -30.42 -5.52
C VAL A 97 -5.92 -30.64 -5.02
N THR A 98 -5.10 -29.59 -5.07
CA THR A 98 -3.78 -29.61 -4.47
C THR A 98 -3.92 -29.49 -2.95
N ASN A 99 -3.79 -30.61 -2.24
CA ASN A 99 -3.77 -30.66 -0.77
C ASN A 99 -2.44 -30.15 -0.19
N SER A 100 -1.86 -29.10 -0.79
CA SER A 100 -0.59 -28.55 -0.33
C SER A 100 -0.79 -27.86 1.02
N VAL A 101 0.17 -28.08 1.92
CA VAL A 101 0.26 -27.36 3.17
C VAL A 101 1.28 -26.25 2.99
N CYS A 102 0.88 -25.02 3.31
CA CYS A 102 1.77 -23.87 3.32
C CYS A 102 2.12 -23.49 4.75
N ARG A 103 3.37 -23.08 4.95
CA ARG A 103 3.90 -22.66 6.24
C ARG A 103 4.62 -21.33 6.08
N VAL A 104 4.49 -20.48 7.09
CA VAL A 104 5.19 -19.21 7.18
C VAL A 104 5.88 -19.17 8.54
N ASN A 105 7.15 -18.77 8.54
CA ASN A 105 7.90 -18.63 9.79
C ASN A 105 7.48 -17.37 10.54
N ASN A 106 7.62 -17.40 11.87
CA ASN A 106 7.45 -16.20 12.68
C ASN A 106 8.38 -15.08 12.18
N ALA A 107 7.87 -13.85 12.20
CA ALA A 107 8.54 -12.70 11.61
C ALA A 107 8.52 -11.47 12.52
N ILE A 108 9.42 -10.53 12.22
CA ILE A 108 9.54 -9.28 12.95
C ILE A 108 9.12 -8.13 12.03
N ALA A 109 8.15 -7.33 12.49
CA ALA A 109 7.75 -6.11 11.85
C ALA A 109 8.65 -4.94 12.25
N LYS A 110 8.95 -4.07 11.27
CA LYS A 110 9.70 -2.83 11.43
C LYS A 110 8.94 -1.69 10.76
N GLY A 111 9.12 -0.47 11.23
CA GLY A 111 8.47 0.72 10.70
C GLY A 111 7.91 1.57 11.83
N CYS A 112 6.84 2.30 11.55
CA CYS A 112 6.25 3.23 12.49
C CYS A 112 4.79 2.92 12.81
N TYR A 113 4.36 3.34 14.01
CA TYR A 113 2.96 3.32 14.40
C TYR A 113 2.34 4.70 14.16
N GLN A 114 1.04 4.74 13.88
CA GLN A 114 0.29 6.00 13.67
C GLN A 114 0.90 6.92 12.59
N CYS A 115 1.55 6.33 11.59
CA CYS A 115 2.19 7.04 10.48
C CYS A 115 1.63 6.56 9.12
N SER A 116 1.85 7.33 8.06
CA SER A 116 1.35 7.01 6.72
C SER A 116 2.09 5.82 6.06
N GLN A 117 3.36 5.60 6.39
CA GLN A 117 4.17 4.49 5.87
C GLN A 117 3.77 3.14 6.48
N GLY A 118 3.34 3.17 7.75
CA GLY A 118 3.04 1.99 8.56
C GLY A 118 4.25 1.12 8.88
N ALA A 119 3.98 -0.15 9.12
CA ALA A 119 4.98 -1.17 9.40
C ALA A 119 5.03 -2.21 8.29
N GLU A 120 6.20 -2.80 8.07
CA GLU A 120 6.40 -3.92 7.17
C GLU A 120 7.06 -5.11 7.86
N SER A 121 6.70 -6.31 7.44
CA SER A 121 7.29 -7.57 7.90
C SER A 121 7.69 -8.40 6.68
N LYS A 122 8.93 -8.87 6.68
CA LYS A 122 9.40 -9.85 5.70
C LYS A 122 9.04 -11.25 6.18
N VAL A 123 8.29 -11.98 5.36
CA VAL A 123 7.87 -13.35 5.64
C VAL A 123 8.41 -14.28 4.57
N VAL A 124 8.74 -15.51 4.94
CA VAL A 124 9.12 -16.56 3.99
C VAL A 124 8.04 -17.62 4.01
N CYS A 125 7.42 -17.87 2.86
CA CYS A 125 6.39 -18.89 2.71
C CYS A 125 6.94 -20.13 2.01
N THR A 126 6.77 -21.30 2.62
CA THR A 126 7.11 -22.60 2.05
C THR A 126 5.86 -23.42 1.74
N SER A 127 5.91 -24.25 0.70
CA SER A 127 4.86 -25.22 0.34
C SER A 127 5.44 -26.64 0.21
N ASP A 128 4.68 -27.65 0.60
CA ASP A 128 5.18 -29.04 0.66
C ASP A 128 5.35 -29.74 -0.72
N GLY A 129 5.24 -29.03 -1.85
CA GLY A 129 5.37 -29.69 -3.16
C GLY A 129 5.61 -28.80 -4.36
N HIS A 130 4.69 -27.88 -4.66
CA HIS A 130 4.77 -27.06 -5.87
C HIS A 130 4.64 -25.57 -5.56
N HIS A 131 5.05 -24.75 -6.52
CA HIS A 131 4.82 -23.32 -6.49
C HIS A 131 3.30 -23.06 -6.44
N THR A 132 2.86 -22.28 -5.46
CA THR A 132 1.45 -21.97 -5.23
C THR A 132 1.29 -20.58 -4.60
N MET A 133 0.06 -20.08 -4.55
CA MET A 133 -0.28 -18.86 -3.85
C MET A 133 -0.97 -19.21 -2.53
N ALA A 134 -0.47 -18.69 -1.41
CA ALA A 134 -1.12 -18.80 -0.12
C ALA A 134 -1.88 -17.53 0.24
N SER A 135 -3.02 -17.70 0.89
CA SER A 135 -3.74 -16.63 1.55
C SER A 135 -3.27 -16.52 3.00
N ILE A 136 -2.95 -15.31 3.43
CA ILE A 136 -2.59 -14.99 4.82
C ILE A 136 -3.67 -14.08 5.38
N ARG A 137 -4.20 -14.41 6.57
CA ARG A 137 -5.12 -13.58 7.33
C ARG A 137 -4.50 -13.21 8.67
N CYS A 138 -4.32 -11.91 8.92
CA CYS A 138 -3.90 -11.37 10.21
C CYS A 138 -5.00 -10.43 10.71
N ASP A 139 -5.77 -10.83 11.72
CA ASP A 139 -7.01 -10.17 12.14
C ASP A 139 -7.95 -9.94 10.92
N ASP A 140 -8.30 -8.68 10.62
CA ASP A 140 -9.16 -8.29 9.49
C ASP A 140 -8.38 -8.01 8.19
N THR A 141 -7.06 -8.26 8.16
CA THR A 141 -6.21 -7.97 7.00
C THR A 141 -5.86 -9.25 6.24
N TYR A 142 -6.01 -9.20 4.91
CA TYR A 142 -5.80 -10.34 4.02
C TYR A 142 -4.70 -10.05 3.00
N PHE A 143 -3.80 -11.00 2.82
CA PHE A 143 -2.69 -10.94 1.87
C PHE A 143 -2.64 -12.21 1.02
N THR A 144 -2.08 -12.08 -0.19
CA THR A 144 -1.75 -13.24 -1.03
C THR A 144 -0.24 -13.23 -1.27
N VAL A 145 0.43 -14.33 -0.96
CA VAL A 145 1.88 -14.46 -1.14
C VAL A 145 2.22 -15.72 -1.95
N PRO A 146 3.25 -15.65 -2.80
CA PRO A 146 3.81 -16.85 -3.43
C PRO A 146 4.50 -17.73 -2.38
N CYS A 147 4.43 -19.05 -2.58
CA CYS A 147 5.10 -20.06 -1.78
C CYS A 147 5.74 -21.11 -2.71
N SER A 148 6.89 -21.62 -2.33
CA SER A 148 7.57 -22.72 -3.02
C SER A 148 8.19 -23.70 -2.01
N PRO A 149 8.62 -24.90 -2.44
CA PRO A 149 9.37 -25.82 -1.56
C PRO A 149 10.66 -25.19 -0.99
N GLU A 150 11.32 -24.34 -1.76
CA GLU A 150 12.56 -23.65 -1.37
C GLU A 150 12.30 -22.44 -0.45
N GLY A 151 11.07 -21.94 -0.45
CA GLY A 151 10.65 -20.75 0.29
C GLY A 151 10.78 -19.47 -0.53
N VAL A 152 9.74 -18.64 -0.49
CA VAL A 152 9.70 -17.35 -1.19
C VAL A 152 9.51 -16.21 -0.19
N GLU A 153 10.38 -15.19 -0.26
CA GLU A 153 10.26 -13.98 0.55
C GLU A 153 9.14 -13.08 0.02
N SER A 154 8.28 -12.61 0.91
CA SER A 154 7.24 -11.61 0.64
C SER A 154 7.25 -10.53 1.71
N THR A 155 6.80 -9.32 1.35
CA THR A 155 6.69 -8.20 2.29
C THR A 155 5.22 -7.93 2.60
N LEU A 156 4.82 -8.15 3.85
CA LEU A 156 3.50 -7.80 4.36
C LEU A 156 3.57 -6.39 4.96
N ARG A 157 2.54 -5.56 4.71
CA ARG A 157 2.47 -4.20 5.25
C ARG A 157 1.22 -4.00 6.07
N PHE A 158 1.36 -3.28 7.18
CA PHE A 158 0.32 -3.12 8.17
C PHE A 158 0.20 -1.66 8.59
N MET A 159 -1.05 -1.24 8.82
CA MET A 159 -1.33 -0.08 9.66
C MET A 159 -1.45 -0.56 11.10
N HIS A 160 -0.82 0.16 12.02
CA HIS A 160 -0.91 -0.13 13.44
C HIS A 160 -0.89 1.17 14.24
N THR A 161 -1.63 1.19 15.35
CA THR A 161 -1.85 2.39 16.16
C THR A 161 -0.98 2.42 17.42
N LEU A 162 -0.33 1.31 17.76
CA LEU A 162 0.48 1.18 18.97
C LEU A 162 1.93 0.84 18.64
N ALA A 163 2.87 1.28 19.47
CA ALA A 163 4.28 0.94 19.30
C ALA A 163 4.53 -0.57 19.38
N ARG A 164 3.82 -1.30 20.24
CA ARG A 164 3.93 -2.76 20.33
C ARG A 164 3.00 -3.42 19.31
N LEU A 165 3.60 -4.09 18.33
CA LEU A 165 2.89 -4.89 17.34
C LEU A 165 2.97 -6.37 17.74
N ARG A 166 1.82 -7.01 17.80
CA ARG A 166 1.66 -8.46 17.95
C ARG A 166 0.46 -8.89 17.11
N LYS A 167 0.68 -9.76 16.14
CA LYS A 167 -0.34 -10.29 15.22
C LYS A 167 -0.20 -11.80 15.17
N ILE A 168 -1.30 -12.51 15.37
CA ILE A 168 -1.40 -13.94 15.09
C ILE A 168 -2.04 -14.05 13.71
N CYS A 169 -1.39 -14.78 12.82
CA CYS A 169 -1.78 -14.88 11.43
C CYS A 169 -2.02 -16.34 11.05
N ASP A 170 -3.06 -16.56 10.27
CA ASP A 170 -3.39 -17.82 9.63
C ASP A 170 -2.85 -17.81 8.20
N VAL A 171 -2.27 -18.92 7.74
CA VAL A 171 -1.88 -19.12 6.34
C VAL A 171 -2.46 -20.42 5.80
N ASN A 172 -3.00 -20.37 4.58
CA ASN A 172 -3.48 -21.55 3.87
C ASN A 172 -3.28 -21.42 2.35
N CYS A 173 -3.00 -22.55 1.69
CA CYS A 173 -2.97 -22.68 0.22
C CYS A 173 -3.71 -23.94 -0.25
N GLY A 174 -4.49 -24.52 0.65
CA GLY A 174 -5.22 -25.76 0.51
C GLY A 174 -6.18 -25.91 1.70
N PRO A 175 -6.61 -27.14 2.04
CA PRO A 175 -7.56 -27.37 3.13
C PRO A 175 -6.95 -27.16 4.53
N THR A 176 -5.62 -27.21 4.63
CA THR A 176 -4.92 -27.11 5.91
C THR A 176 -4.50 -25.67 6.17
N THR A 177 -4.87 -25.16 7.34
CA THR A 177 -4.44 -23.86 7.85
C THR A 177 -3.31 -24.04 8.87
N THR A 178 -2.25 -23.25 8.76
CA THR A 178 -1.20 -23.16 9.77
C THR A 178 -1.12 -21.75 10.34
N THR A 179 -0.58 -21.60 11.55
CA THR A 179 -0.52 -20.32 12.27
C THR A 179 0.92 -19.87 12.46
N PHE A 180 1.14 -18.56 12.39
CA PHE A 180 2.43 -17.94 12.72
C PHE A 180 2.21 -16.58 13.40
N GLU A 181 3.28 -16.06 14.00
CA GLU A 181 3.24 -14.80 14.74
C GLU A 181 4.15 -13.74 14.12
N ILE A 182 3.62 -12.52 14.03
CA ILE A 182 4.38 -11.32 13.68
C ILE A 182 4.45 -10.43 14.91
N THR A 183 5.67 -10.08 15.31
CA THR A 183 5.91 -9.22 16.48
C THR A 183 6.79 -8.03 16.12
N GLY A 184 6.76 -6.96 16.91
CA GLY A 184 7.66 -5.82 16.68
C GLY A 184 7.47 -4.68 17.66
N ILE A 185 8.48 -3.82 17.73
CA ILE A 185 8.41 -2.52 18.41
C ILE A 185 8.62 -1.44 17.33
N LEU A 186 7.51 -0.79 16.97
CA LEU A 186 7.43 0.27 15.98
C LEU A 186 7.85 1.61 16.59
N GLN A 187 8.41 2.48 15.75
CA GLN A 187 8.88 3.82 16.12
C GLN A 187 7.81 4.91 15.92
#